data_AF-A0A354H1T7-F1
#
_entry.id   AF-A0A354H1T7-F1
#
_cell.length_a   1.000
_cell.length_b   1.000
_cell.length_c   1.000
_cell.angle_alpha   90.00
_cell.angle_beta   90.00
_cell.angle_gamma   90.00
#
_symmetry.space_group_name_H-M   'P 1'
#
loop_
_entity.id
_entity.type
_entity.pdbx_description
1 polymer ?
#
loop_
_entity_poly.entity_id
_entity_poly.type
_entity_poly.pdbx_seq_one_letter_code
_entity_poly.pdbx_strand_id
1 'polypeptide(L)'
;MSKTIVIEVIEASGCKSRHKAGDKFIFDGAGNLITKLNPGKICCFALGMMPGLIFAAHELLYAVVDPNEMRFKRTGCLDTGVKCGGWGHIVMEIRVEDRKKI
;
A
#
# COMPACT_ATOMS: atom_id res chain seq x y z
N MET A 1 11.25 15.42 4.85
CA MET A 1 11.17 15.07 3.42
C MET A 1 9.71 15.19 2.97
N SER A 2 9.41 15.96 1.93
CA SER A 2 8.02 16.13 1.47
C SER A 2 7.64 15.02 0.48
N LYS A 3 7.54 13.79 0.99
CA LYS A 3 7.13 12.62 0.19
C LYS A 3 5.81 12.07 0.72
N THR A 4 5.08 11.41 -0.17
CA THR A 4 3.88 10.63 0.14
C THR A 4 4.08 9.23 -0.41
N ILE A 5 3.85 8.23 0.42
CA ILE A 5 3.84 6.83 -0.01
C ILE A 5 2.40 6.46 -0.31
N VAL A 6 2.16 6.01 -1.53
CA VAL A 6 0.84 5.59 -2.01
C VAL A 6 0.87 4.10 -2.26
N ILE A 7 -0.01 3.37 -1.58
CA ILE A 7 -0.24 1.94 -1.82
C ILE A 7 -1.62 1.80 -2.45
N GLU A 8 -1.67 1.51 -3.73
CA GLU A 8 -2.91 1.42 -4.51
C GLU A 8 -3.35 -0.03 -4.66
N VAL A 9 -4.63 -0.31 -4.45
CA VAL A 9 -5.24 -1.60 -4.77
C VAL A 9 -5.34 -1.69 -6.30
N ILE A 10 -4.59 -2.60 -6.91
CA ILE A 10 -4.60 -2.80 -8.36
C ILE A 10 -5.57 -3.90 -8.79
N GLU A 11 -5.82 -4.88 -7.92
CA GLU A 11 -6.75 -5.98 -8.14
C GLU A 11 -7.50 -6.29 -6.84
N ALA A 12 -8.78 -6.62 -6.95
CA ALA A 12 -9.60 -7.01 -5.81
C ALA A 12 -10.65 -8.04 -6.22
N SER A 13 -10.74 -9.14 -5.47
CA SER A 13 -11.74 -10.19 -5.67
C SER A 13 -12.22 -10.73 -4.33
N GLY A 14 -13.52 -10.58 -4.02
CA GLY A 14 -14.12 -11.11 -2.79
C GLY A 14 -13.72 -10.39 -1.49
N CYS A 15 -13.10 -9.20 -1.55
CA CYS A 15 -12.62 -8.52 -0.33
C CYS A 15 -13.76 -8.23 0.66
N LYS A 16 -13.74 -8.89 1.84
CA LYS A 16 -14.74 -8.65 2.90
C LYS A 16 -14.77 -7.21 3.41
N SER A 17 -13.61 -6.54 3.41
CA SER A 17 -13.51 -5.13 3.77
C SER A 17 -14.03 -4.18 2.69
N ARG A 18 -14.45 -4.69 1.53
CA ARG A 18 -14.98 -3.94 0.37
C ARG A 18 -13.98 -2.98 -0.26
N HIS A 19 -12.69 -3.28 -0.12
CA HIS A 19 -11.67 -2.61 -0.94
C HIS A 19 -11.85 -3.03 -2.40
N LYS A 20 -11.65 -2.07 -3.31
CA LYS A 20 -11.78 -2.23 -4.76
C LYS A 20 -10.54 -1.70 -5.47
N ALA A 21 -10.34 -2.14 -6.72
CA ALA A 21 -9.28 -1.58 -7.56
C ALA A 21 -9.42 -0.05 -7.65
N GLY A 22 -8.29 0.65 -7.52
CA GLY A 22 -8.20 2.12 -7.47
C GLY A 22 -8.30 2.72 -6.06
N ASP A 23 -8.68 1.96 -5.03
CA ASP A 23 -8.58 2.44 -3.65
C ASP A 23 -7.11 2.69 -3.29
N LYS A 24 -6.84 3.79 -2.58
CA LYS A 24 -5.47 4.20 -2.23
C LYS A 24 -5.30 4.26 -0.72
N PHE A 25 -4.21 3.67 -0.26
CA PHE A 25 -3.75 3.80 1.11
C PHE A 25 -2.59 4.79 1.19
N ILE A 26 -2.80 5.87 1.93
CA ILE A 26 -1.92 7.03 1.93
C ILE A 26 -1.12 7.10 3.22
N PHE A 27 0.19 7.14 3.08
CA PHE A 27 1.13 7.35 4.17
C PHE A 27 1.99 8.59 3.91
N ASP A 28 2.50 9.22 4.97
CA ASP A 28 3.55 10.22 4.81
C ASP A 28 4.89 9.56 4.46
N GLY A 29 5.89 10.38 4.13
CA GLY A 29 7.24 9.90 3.80
C GLY A 29 8.00 9.24 4.94
N ALA A 30 7.44 9.17 6.16
CA ALA A 30 7.97 8.43 7.30
C ALA A 30 7.18 7.14 7.58
N GLY A 31 6.20 6.79 6.73
CA GLY A 31 5.41 5.58 6.86
C GLY A 31 4.23 5.69 7.81
N ASN A 32 3.84 6.90 8.25
CA ASN A 32 2.65 7.08 9.08
C ASN A 32 1.38 7.12 8.22
N LEU A 33 0.36 6.35 8.62
CA LEU A 33 -0.93 6.34 7.93
C LEU A 33 -1.65 7.70 8.09
N ILE A 34 -1.99 8.35 6.98
CA ILE A 34 -2.71 9.63 7.00
C ILE A 34 -4.21 9.34 7.01
N THR A 35 -4.79 9.12 8.18
CA THR A 35 -6.18 8.68 8.37
C THR A 35 -7.23 9.47 7.58
N LYS A 36 -7.04 10.80 7.44
CA LYS A 36 -7.96 11.68 6.69
C LYS A 36 -7.95 11.49 5.17
N LEU A 37 -6.89 10.90 4.60
CA LEU A 37 -6.72 10.70 3.15
C LEU A 37 -7.02 9.26 2.71
N ASN A 38 -7.40 8.41 3.65
CA ASN A 38 -7.63 6.98 3.42
C ASN A 38 -9.12 6.66 3.39
N PRO A 39 -9.50 5.48 2.85
CA PRO A 39 -10.86 4.94 3.03
C PRO A 39 -11.24 4.88 4.51
N GLY A 40 -12.53 4.97 4.82
CA GLY A 40 -13.02 4.97 6.20
C GLY A 40 -12.68 3.72 7.03
N LYS A 41 -12.17 2.66 6.41
CA LYS A 41 -11.60 1.48 7.06
C LYS A 41 -10.54 0.85 6.18
N ILE A 42 -9.50 0.30 6.80
CA ILE A 42 -8.48 -0.53 6.15
C ILE A 42 -8.47 -1.89 6.88
N CYS A 43 -8.34 -2.98 6.13
CA CYS A 43 -8.27 -4.31 6.73
C CYS A 43 -6.92 -4.47 7.43
N CYS A 44 -6.88 -4.93 8.68
CA CYS A 44 -5.62 -5.18 9.38
C CYS A 44 -4.71 -6.17 8.64
N PHE A 45 -5.30 -7.14 7.93
CA PHE A 45 -4.56 -8.13 7.14
C PHE A 45 -4.03 -7.61 5.80
N ALA A 46 -4.60 -6.51 5.28
CA ALA A 46 -3.99 -5.78 4.18
C ALA A 46 -2.89 -4.86 4.73
N LEU A 47 -3.21 -4.10 5.78
CA LEU A 47 -2.28 -3.18 6.43
C LEU A 47 -1.02 -3.90 6.92
N GLY A 48 -1.14 -5.12 7.45
CA GLY A 48 0.00 -5.91 7.94
C GLY A 48 0.97 -6.36 6.85
N MET A 49 0.58 -6.37 5.57
CA MET A 49 1.43 -6.77 4.45
C MET A 49 2.17 -5.59 3.80
N MET A 50 1.80 -4.36 4.13
CA MET A 50 2.40 -3.12 3.61
C MET A 50 3.78 -2.74 4.20
N PRO A 51 4.10 -3.02 5.50
CA PRO A 51 5.33 -2.54 6.13
C PRO A 51 6.60 -2.96 5.42
N GLY A 52 6.66 -4.16 4.83
CA GLY A 52 7.84 -4.61 4.08
C GLY A 52 8.11 -3.74 2.84
N LEU A 53 7.05 -3.36 2.11
CA LEU A 53 7.17 -2.45 0.96
C LEU A 53 7.55 -1.03 1.40
N ILE A 54 6.94 -0.54 2.48
CA ILE A 54 7.24 0.80 3.03
C ILE A 54 8.69 0.86 3.51
N PHE A 55 9.18 -0.18 4.20
CA PHE A 55 10.56 -0.28 4.65
C PHE A 55 11.53 -0.24 3.47
N ALA A 56 11.29 -1.04 2.43
CA ALA A 56 12.14 -1.01 1.23
C ALA A 56 12.13 0.36 0.53
N ALA A 57 10.98 1.02 0.45
CA ALA A 57 10.89 2.38 -0.09
C ALA A 57 11.67 3.38 0.77
N HIS A 58 11.61 3.27 2.10
CA HIS A 58 12.38 4.11 3.01
C HIS A 58 13.89 3.93 2.81
N GLU A 59 14.38 2.70 2.74
CA GLU A 59 15.83 2.44 2.58
C GLU A 59 16.36 3.13 1.31
N LEU A 60 15.65 3.03 0.20
CA LEU A 60 16.03 3.69 -1.06
C LEU A 60 15.95 5.21 -0.96
N LEU A 61 14.88 5.72 -0.35
CA LEU A 61 14.71 7.15 -0.10
C LEU A 61 15.86 7.75 0.72
N TYR A 62 16.30 7.07 1.78
CA TYR A 62 17.44 7.49 2.59
C TYR A 62 18.78 7.33 1.86
N ALA A 63 18.88 6.35 0.96
CA ALA A 63 20.04 6.16 0.08
C ALA A 63 20.08 7.12 -1.12
N VAL A 64 19.11 8.04 -1.26
CA VAL A 64 18.99 8.97 -2.39
C VAL A 64 18.84 8.22 -3.74
N VAL A 65 18.20 7.06 -3.69
CA VAL A 65 17.82 6.25 -4.87
C VAL A 65 16.31 6.39 -5.08
N ASP A 66 15.85 6.40 -6.33
CA ASP A 66 14.42 6.48 -6.60
C ASP A 66 13.71 5.20 -6.08
N PRO A 67 12.85 5.28 -5.04
CA PRO A 67 12.12 4.13 -4.54
C PRO A 67 11.16 3.54 -5.59
N ASN A 68 10.81 4.32 -6.62
CA ASN A 68 10.01 3.81 -7.72
C ASN A 68 10.81 2.91 -8.67
N GLU A 69 12.11 2.68 -8.46
CA GLU A 69 12.88 1.68 -9.21
C GLU A 69 12.93 0.30 -8.50
N MET A 70 12.28 0.16 -7.34
CA MET A 70 12.16 -1.14 -6.65
C MET A 70 11.66 -2.25 -7.60
N ARG A 71 12.30 -3.42 -7.57
CA ARG A 71 11.83 -4.57 -8.35
C ARG A 71 10.53 -5.14 -7.79
N PHE A 72 10.44 -5.26 -6.46
CA PHE A 72 9.27 -5.80 -5.78
C PHE A 72 8.41 -4.65 -5.26
N LYS A 73 7.37 -4.27 -6.01
CA LYS A 73 6.44 -3.18 -5.63
C LYS A 73 5.05 -3.67 -5.23
N ARG A 74 4.81 -4.98 -5.33
CA ARG A 74 3.48 -5.55 -5.16
C ARG A 74 3.43 -6.49 -3.97
N THR A 75 2.32 -6.47 -3.27
CA THR A 75 2.01 -7.43 -2.21
C THR A 75 0.52 -7.74 -2.20
N GLY A 76 0.17 -8.96 -1.82
CA GLY A 76 -1.21 -9.35 -1.55
C GLY A 76 -1.60 -9.03 -0.11
N CYS A 77 -2.89 -8.96 0.20
CA CYS A 77 -3.32 -9.13 1.59
C CYS A 77 -3.10 -10.58 2.05
N LEU A 78 -3.17 -10.83 3.37
CA LEU A 78 -2.89 -12.15 3.95
C LEU A 78 -3.81 -13.29 3.47
N ASP A 79 -5.04 -12.98 3.07
CA ASP A 79 -6.04 -13.97 2.69
C ASP A 79 -5.69 -14.65 1.36
N THR A 80 -5.91 -15.96 1.23
CA THR A 80 -5.52 -16.76 0.06
C THR A 80 -6.48 -16.64 -1.13
N GLY A 81 -7.61 -15.96 -0.95
CA GLY A 81 -8.64 -15.77 -1.96
C GLY A 81 -9.61 -16.95 -2.11
N VAL A 82 -10.76 -16.67 -2.73
CA VAL A 82 -11.88 -17.62 -2.82
C VAL A 82 -11.55 -18.94 -3.54
N LYS A 83 -10.59 -18.92 -4.48
CA LYS A 83 -10.14 -20.12 -5.19
C LYS A 83 -9.32 -21.07 -4.31
N CYS A 84 -8.85 -20.59 -3.16
CA CYS A 84 -7.99 -21.32 -2.23
C CYS A 84 -8.64 -21.46 -0.84
N GLY A 85 -9.96 -21.34 -0.74
CA GLY A 85 -10.72 -21.46 0.51
C GLY A 85 -10.71 -20.22 1.41
N GLY A 86 -10.12 -19.11 0.96
CA GLY A 86 -10.15 -17.81 1.64
C GLY A 86 -11.43 -17.02 1.37
N TRP A 87 -11.57 -15.85 1.99
CA TRP A 87 -12.73 -14.98 1.77
C TRP A 87 -12.57 -14.10 0.54
N GLY A 88 -11.34 -13.71 0.20
CA GLY A 88 -11.06 -12.83 -0.92
C GLY A 88 -9.70 -12.19 -0.83
N HIS A 89 -9.17 -11.77 -1.98
CA HIS A 89 -7.80 -11.29 -2.10
C HIS A 89 -7.76 -9.91 -2.75
N ILE A 90 -6.86 -9.06 -2.28
CA ILE A 90 -6.49 -7.82 -2.95
C ILE A 90 -5.00 -7.79 -3.22
N VAL A 91 -4.61 -7.28 -4.37
CA VAL A 91 -3.22 -7.00 -4.73
C VAL A 91 -3.00 -5.50 -4.67
N MET A 92 -1.91 -5.09 -4.04
CA MET A 92 -1.57 -3.71 -3.76
C MET A 92 -0.21 -3.38 -4.34
N GLU A 93 -0.05 -2.19 -4.91
CA GLU A 93 1.19 -1.69 -5.50
C GLU A 93 1.64 -0.39 -4.82
N ILE A 94 2.92 -0.31 -4.43
CA ILE A 94 3.53 0.87 -3.83
C ILE A 94 4.14 1.80 -4.89
N ARG A 95 3.98 3.10 -4.67
CA ARG A 95 4.77 4.17 -5.31
C ARG A 95 5.02 5.31 -4.32
N VAL A 96 6.03 6.13 -4.62
CA VAL A 96 6.34 7.33 -3.84
C VAL A 96 6.20 8.56 -4.72
N GLU A 97 5.44 9.53 -4.23
CA GLU A 97 5.14 10.79 -4.90
C GLU A 97 5.74 11.97 -4.12
N ASP A 98 6.11 13.04 -4.83
CA ASP A 98 6.43 14.32 -4.20
C ASP A 98 5.16 14.98 -3.67
N ARG A 99 5.17 15.32 -2.38
CA ARG A 99 4.07 16.04 -1.75
C ARG A 99 4.31 17.54 -1.94
N LYS A 100 3.51 18.19 -2.78
CA LYS A 100 3.49 19.66 -2.83
C LYS A 100 3.08 20.18 -1.45
N LYS A 101 3.86 21.12 -0.90
CA LYS A 101 3.43 21.90 0.27
C LYS A 101 2.14 22.60 -0.15
N ILE A 102 1.08 22.39 0.63
CA ILE A 102 -0.11 23.25 0.59
C ILE A 102 0.31 24.61 1.15
#